data_AF-A0A484F5F9-F1
#
_entry.id   AF-A0A484F5F9-F1
#
_cell.length_a   1.000
_cell.length_b   1.000
_cell.length_c   1.000
_cell.angle_alpha   90.00
_cell.angle_beta   90.00
_cell.angle_gamma   90.00
#
_symmetry.space_group_name_H-M   'P 1'
#
loop_
_entity.id
_entity.type
_entity.pdbx_description
1 polymer ?
#
loop_
_entity_poly.entity_id
_entity_poly.type
_entity_poly.pdbx_seq_one_letter_code
_entity_poly.pdbx_strand_id
1 'polypeptide(L)'
;MRFKSREIESALKKKGFIEVRNGDHKHYYFVDESGYTFLKTRVSHGNPEYSGRLLSSLMKQLHLNSSQLQDLVNCPLTKDRLHQIYEQEMEIIEKQKLEILNDSN
;
A
#
# COMPACT_ATOMS: atom_id res chain seq x y z
N MET A 1 -3.23 -16.79 6.36
CA MET A 1 -3.35 -16.07 5.08
C MET A 1 -2.11 -16.30 4.24
N ARG A 2 -2.26 -16.59 2.95
CA ARG A 2 -1.16 -16.77 1.99
C ARG A 2 -1.64 -16.28 0.62
N PHE A 3 -0.77 -15.60 -0.12
CA PHE A 3 -1.09 -15.11 -1.46
C PHE A 3 0.09 -15.34 -2.39
N LYS A 4 -0.18 -15.68 -3.65
CA LYS A 4 0.87 -15.74 -4.66
C LYS A 4 1.32 -14.33 -4.99
N SER A 5 2.61 -14.14 -5.23
CA SER A 5 3.16 -12.82 -5.57
C SER A 5 2.46 -12.22 -6.79
N ARG A 6 2.11 -13.05 -7.78
CA ARG A 6 1.35 -12.61 -8.97
C ARG A 6 -0.05 -12.07 -8.65
N GLU A 7 -0.72 -12.61 -7.63
CA GLU A 7 -2.04 -12.13 -7.18
C GLU A 7 -1.92 -10.75 -6.55
N ILE A 8 -0.89 -10.55 -5.73
CA ILE A 8 -0.57 -9.25 -5.12
C ILE A 8 -0.22 -8.23 -6.22
N GLU A 9 0.67 -8.58 -7.15
CA GLU A 9 1.04 -7.70 -8.27
C GLU A 9 -0.18 -7.30 -9.12
N SER A 10 -1.06 -8.26 -9.43
CA SER A 10 -2.28 -8.00 -10.20
C SER A 10 -3.25 -7.09 -9.43
N ALA A 11 -3.44 -7.35 -8.14
CA ALA A 11 -4.29 -6.53 -7.28
C ALA A 11 -3.79 -5.09 -7.20
N LEU A 12 -2.50 -4.88 -6.93
CA LEU A 12 -1.89 -3.55 -6.89
C LEU A 12 -2.14 -2.77 -8.18
N LYS A 13 -1.85 -3.36 -9.34
CA LYS A 13 -2.10 -2.71 -10.64
C LYS A 13 -3.57 -2.36 -10.86
N LYS A 14 -4.48 -3.28 -10.53
CA LYS A 14 -5.93 -3.05 -10.64
C LYS A 14 -6.43 -1.91 -9.74
N LYS A 15 -5.75 -1.64 -8.62
CA LYS A 15 -6.07 -0.53 -7.72
C LYS A 15 -5.34 0.77 -8.05
N GLY A 16 -4.67 0.83 -9.20
CA GLY A 16 -4.04 2.07 -9.67
C GLY A 16 -2.60 2.26 -9.22
N PHE A 17 -1.95 1.24 -8.64
CA PHE A 17 -0.52 1.33 -8.38
C PHE A 17 0.26 1.30 -9.70
N ILE A 18 1.23 2.19 -9.82
CA ILE A 18 2.15 2.28 -10.94
C ILE A 18 3.35 1.35 -10.66
N GLU A 19 3.57 0.36 -11.54
CA GLU A 19 4.77 -0.48 -11.49
C GLU A 19 5.95 0.30 -12.07
N VAL A 20 7.03 0.40 -11.31
CA VAL A 20 8.33 0.93 -11.75
C VAL A 20 9.37 -0.15 -11.54
N ARG A 21 10.14 -0.42 -12.60
CA ARG A 21 11.24 -1.40 -12.56
C ARG A 21 12.56 -0.69 -12.33
N ASN A 22 13.34 -1.21 -11.39
CA ASN A 22 14.72 -0.81 -11.18
C ASN A 22 15.59 -2.07 -11.10
N GLY A 23 16.23 -2.41 -12.22
CA GLY A 23 16.88 -3.71 -12.41
C GLY A 23 15.91 -4.86 -12.16
N ASP A 24 16.31 -5.81 -11.32
CA ASP A 24 15.51 -6.95 -10.89
C ASP A 24 14.61 -6.64 -9.68
N HIS A 25 14.19 -5.38 -9.49
CA HIS A 25 13.25 -5.01 -8.43
C HIS A 25 11.99 -4.34 -9.01
N LYS A 26 10.82 -4.83 -8.60
CA LYS A 26 9.52 -4.25 -8.92
C LYS A 26 9.06 -3.42 -7.73
N HIS A 27 8.93 -2.12 -7.97
CA HIS A 27 8.33 -1.19 -7.04
C HIS A 27 6.93 -0.83 -7.52
N TYR A 28 6.02 -0.66 -6.58
CA TYR A 28 4.65 -0.24 -6.84
C TYR A 28 4.39 1.04 -6.06
N TYR A 29 3.95 2.06 -6.78
CA TYR A 29 3.71 3.38 -6.24
C TYR A 29 2.24 3.73 -6.35
N PHE A 30 1.65 4.19 -5.26
CA PHE A 30 0.32 4.77 -5.28
C PHE A 30 0.43 6.29 -5.31
N VAL A 31 -0.15 6.90 -6.33
CA VAL A 31 -0.12 8.34 -6.54
C VAL A 31 -1.53 8.92 -6.46
N ASP A 32 -1.67 10.13 -5.93
CA ASP A 32 -2.93 10.88 -6.03
C ASP A 32 -3.09 11.50 -7.41
N GLU A 33 -4.18 12.24 -7.56
CA GLU A 33 -4.50 13.01 -8.76
C GLU A 33 -3.49 14.12 -9.06
N SER A 34 -2.75 14.60 -8.05
CA SER A 34 -1.73 15.64 -8.22
C SER A 34 -0.34 15.09 -8.56
N GLY A 35 -0.16 13.76 -8.51
CA GLY A 35 1.07 13.05 -8.85
C GLY A 35 2.03 12.84 -7.68
N TYR A 36 1.65 13.20 -6.45
CA TYR A 36 2.45 12.89 -5.27
C TYR A 36 2.39 11.39 -4.96
N THR A 37 3.52 10.83 -4.56
CA THR A 37 3.61 9.42 -4.15
C THR A 37 3.23 9.28 -2.68
N PHE A 38 2.14 8.56 -2.41
CA PHE A 38 1.65 8.28 -1.06
C PHE A 38 2.30 7.04 -0.48
N LEU A 39 2.36 5.99 -1.28
CA LEU A 39 2.79 4.68 -0.83
C LEU A 39 3.76 4.07 -1.80
N LYS A 40 4.71 3.34 -1.23
CA LYS A 40 5.69 2.55 -1.97
C LYS A 40 5.75 1.16 -1.37
N THR A 41 5.50 0.16 -2.18
CA THR A 41 5.80 -1.24 -1.82
C THR A 41 6.75 -1.89 -2.81
N ARG A 42 7.46 -2.92 -2.34
CA ARG A 42 8.34 -3.76 -3.16
C ARG A 42 7.84 -5.20 -3.11
N VAL A 43 7.60 -5.77 -4.29
CA VAL A 43 7.35 -7.21 -4.43
C VAL A 43 8.65 -7.89 -4.85
N SER A 44 9.10 -8.85 -4.05
CA SER A 44 10.36 -9.57 -4.23
C SER A 44 10.20 -10.67 -5.29
N HIS A 45 11.09 -10.70 -6.27
CA HIS A 45 11.06 -11.68 -7.37
C HIS A 45 11.32 -13.13 -6.94
N GLY A 46 12.12 -13.35 -5.90
CA GLY A 46 12.52 -14.69 -5.46
C GLY A 46 11.49 -15.44 -4.63
N ASN A 47 10.39 -14.80 -4.22
CA ASN A 47 9.36 -15.44 -3.40
C ASN A 47 8.09 -15.63 -4.23
N PRO A 48 7.68 -16.87 -4.54
CA PRO A 48 6.46 -17.12 -5.30
C PRO A 48 5.20 -16.90 -4.46
N GLU A 49 5.32 -16.98 -3.14
CA GLU A 49 4.22 -16.89 -2.18
C GLU A 49 4.61 -16.03 -0.97
N TYR A 50 3.68 -15.18 -0.53
CA TYR A 50 3.82 -14.34 0.65
C TYR A 50 3.03 -14.93 1.81
N SER A 51 3.71 -15.16 2.93
CA SER A 51 3.12 -15.60 4.20
C SER A 51 3.91 -15.02 5.39
N GLY A 52 3.30 -15.05 6.58
CA GLY A 52 3.95 -14.65 7.83
C GLY A 52 4.62 -13.27 7.73
N ARG A 53 5.95 -13.22 7.92
CA ARG A 53 6.74 -11.97 7.95
C ARG A 53 6.67 -11.17 6.66
N LEU A 54 6.58 -11.83 5.49
CA LEU A 54 6.49 -11.13 4.20
C LEU A 54 5.16 -10.37 4.08
N LEU A 55 4.05 -10.99 4.50
CA LEU A 55 2.75 -10.31 4.56
C LEU A 55 2.75 -9.19 5.61
N SER A 56 3.36 -9.41 6.78
CA SER A 56 3.49 -8.36 7.80
C SER A 56 4.28 -7.15 7.28
N SER A 57 5.35 -7.38 6.50
CA SER A 57 6.09 -6.30 5.87
C SER A 57 5.27 -5.57 4.79
N LEU A 58 4.51 -6.31 3.99
CA LEU A 58 3.65 -5.75 2.95
C LEU A 58 2.53 -4.88 3.55
N MET A 59 1.86 -5.39 4.60
CA MET A 59 0.84 -4.66 5.37
C MET A 59 1.39 -3.34 5.92
N LYS A 60 2.59 -3.36 6.50
CA LYS A 60 3.25 -2.14 7.00
C LYS A 60 3.56 -1.14 5.89
N GLN A 61 4.06 -1.59 4.74
CA GLN A 61 4.36 -0.70 3.61
C GLN A 61 3.13 -0.09 2.97
N LEU A 62 1.99 -0.77 3.04
CA LEU A 62 0.72 -0.34 2.45
C LEU A 62 -0.22 0.33 3.46
N HIS A 63 0.16 0.39 4.74
CA HIS A 63 -0.69 0.90 5.82
C HIS A 63 -2.05 0.15 5.89
N LEU A 64 -2.04 -1.15 5.62
CA LEU A 64 -3.25 -1.99 5.61
C LEU A 64 -3.20 -3.01 6.73
N ASN A 65 -4.34 -3.23 7.38
CA ASN A 65 -4.52 -4.38 8.28
C ASN A 65 -4.75 -5.68 7.49
N SER A 66 -4.83 -6.81 8.19
CA SER A 66 -4.96 -8.12 7.54
C SER A 66 -6.25 -8.28 6.74
N SER A 67 -7.37 -7.74 7.21
CA SER A 67 -8.64 -7.77 6.48
C SER A 67 -8.55 -6.92 5.21
N GLN A 68 -8.04 -5.69 5.32
CA GLN A 68 -7.89 -4.79 4.18
C GLN A 68 -6.93 -5.34 3.12
N LEU A 69 -5.83 -5.98 3.53
CA LEU A 69 -4.93 -6.64 2.59
C LEU A 69 -5.63 -7.82 1.89
N GLN A 70 -6.44 -8.58 2.63
CA GLN A 70 -7.24 -9.64 2.04
C GLN A 70 -8.26 -9.09 1.04
N ASP A 71 -8.90 -7.97 1.35
CA ASP A 71 -9.86 -7.30 0.47
C ASP A 71 -9.19 -6.67 -0.77
N LEU A 72 -7.95 -6.21 -0.62
CA LEU A 72 -7.12 -5.75 -1.73
C LEU A 72 -6.87 -6.89 -2.73
N VAL A 73 -6.40 -8.04 -2.23
CA VAL A 73 -5.98 -9.17 -3.07
C VAL A 73 -7.17 -9.96 -3.64
N ASN A 74 -8.17 -10.26 -2.81
CA ASN A 74 -9.39 -10.98 -3.23
C ASN A 74 -10.39 -10.07 -3.98
N CYS A 75 -10.06 -8.78 -4.10
CA CYS A 75 -10.74 -7.81 -4.94
C CYS A 75 -12.16 -7.31 -4.55
N PRO A 76 -12.73 -7.46 -3.32
CA PRO A 76 -13.90 -6.66 -2.94
C PRO A 76 -13.57 -5.17 -2.72
N LEU A 77 -12.30 -4.81 -2.45
CA LEU A 77 -11.90 -3.42 -2.25
C LEU A 77 -11.81 -2.68 -3.59
N THR A 78 -12.64 -1.67 -3.85
CA THR A 78 -12.55 -0.88 -5.10
C THR A 78 -11.35 0.08 -5.06
N LYS A 79 -10.95 0.60 -6.22
CA LYS A 79 -9.93 1.65 -6.31
C LYS A 79 -10.35 2.87 -5.48
N ASP A 80 -11.58 3.33 -5.65
CA ASP A 80 -12.09 4.52 -4.96
C ASP A 80 -12.13 4.33 -3.44
N ARG A 81 -12.49 3.12 -2.98
CA ARG A 81 -12.48 2.82 -1.54
C ARG A 81 -11.06 2.81 -0.99
N LEU A 82 -10.08 2.35 -1.77
CA LEU A 82 -8.68 2.40 -1.38
C LEU A 82 -8.16 3.84 -1.30
N HIS A 83 -8.53 4.70 -2.26
CA HIS A 83 -8.23 6.14 -2.23
C HIS A 83 -8.77 6.78 -0.94
N GLN A 84 -10.04 6.53 -0.59
CA GLN A 84 -10.66 7.05 0.64
C GLN A 84 -9.91 6.64 1.92
N ILE A 85 -9.47 5.38 2.00
CA ILE A 85 -8.70 4.89 3.15
C ILE A 85 -7.40 5.71 3.30
N TYR A 86 -6.71 5.99 2.20
CA TYR A 86 -5.46 6.72 2.22
C TYR A 86 -5.63 8.22 2.43
N GLU A 87 -6.68 8.83 1.90
CA GLU A 87 -7.02 10.23 2.21
C GLU A 87 -7.29 10.43 3.70
N GLN A 88 -8.05 9.53 4.32
CA GLN A 88 -8.34 9.58 5.75
C GLN A 88 -7.08 9.38 6.62
N GLU A 89 -6.22 8.41 6.27
CA GLU A 89 -4.93 8.22 6.96
C GLU A 89 -4.06 9.49 6.88
N MET A 90 -3.98 10.12 5.70
CA MET A 90 -3.19 11.33 5.50
C MET A 90 -3.72 12.51 6.31
N GLU A 91 -5.04 12.72 6.30
CA GLU A 91 -5.67 13.79 7.10
C GLU A 91 -5.38 13.61 8.60
N ILE A 92 -5.37 12.37 9.10
CA ILE A 92 -5.02 12.06 10.49
C ILE A 92 -3.54 12.36 10.77
N ILE A 93 -2.63 11.91 9.90
CA ILE A 93 -1.19 12.14 10.04
C ILE A 93 -0.87 13.65 10.03
N GLU A 94 -1.54 14.41 9.17
CA GLU A 94 -1.34 15.86 9.05
C GLU A 94 -1.85 16.61 10.29
N LYS A 95 -3.03 16.23 10.81
CA LYS A 95 -3.56 16.77 12.07
C LYS A 95 -2.63 16.49 13.26
N GLN A 96 -2.13 15.26 13.39
CA GLN A 96 -1.20 14.89 14.46
C GLN A 96 0.11 15.69 14.41
N LYS A 97 0.65 15.94 13.21
CA LYS A 97 1.86 16.77 13.06
C LYS A 97 1.63 18.22 13.50
N LEU A 98 0.47 18.79 13.18
CA LEU A 98 0.10 20.15 13.57
C LEU A 98 -0.08 20.28 15.09
N GLU A 99 -0.69 19.28 15.74
CA GLU A 99 -0.83 19.23 17.21
C GLU A 99 0.55 19.20 17.90
N ILE A 100 1.45 18.31 17.46
CA ILE A 100 2.82 18.22 18.02
C ILE A 100 3.60 19.53 17.87
N LEU A 101 3.44 20.22 16.74
CA LEU A 101 4.11 21.49 16.49
C LEU A 101 3.58 22.61 17.40
N ASN A 102 2.28 22.63 17.66
CA ASN A 102 1.64 23.62 18.54
C ASN A 102 1.92 23.36 20.01
N ASP A 103 2.09 22.10 20.43
CA ASP A 103 2.49 21.73 21.80
C ASP A 103 3.97 21.98 22.11
N SER A 104 4.77 22.32 21.08
CA SER A 104 6.21 22.59 21.18
C SER A 104 6.56 24.10 21.22
N ASN A 105 5.56 24.99 21.19
CA ASN A 105 5.67 26.45 21.32
C ASN A 105 5.07 26.93 22.64
#